data_AF-A0AA43A6Q2-F1
#
_entry.id   AF-A0AA43A6Q2-F1
#
_cell.length_a   1.000
_cell.length_b   1.000
_cell.length_c   1.000
_cell.angle_alpha   90.00
_cell.angle_beta   90.00
_cell.angle_gamma   90.00
#
_symmetry.space_group_name_H-M   'P 1'
#
loop_
_entity.id
_entity.type
_entity.pdbx_description
1 polymer ?
#
loop_
_entity_poly.entity_id
_entity_poly.type
_entity_poly.pdbx_seq_one_letter_code
_entity_poly.pdbx_strand_id
1 'polypeptide(L)'
;MQRKKIIFGLFCALLIFLAGFILFLSPKTLHPTKSITEKKRIGEIETTLPLPEAWIGDLDGMLERRMVRVLVPYNKMLYFHDKGRERGI
;
A
#
# COMPACT_ATOMS: atom_id res chain seq x y z
N MET A 1 -4.47 -62.29 7.00
CA MET A 1 -5.32 -61.10 7.28
C MET A 1 -4.61 -59.94 8.00
N GLN A 2 -3.27 -59.95 8.16
CA GLN A 2 -2.53 -58.88 8.86
C GLN A 2 -1.82 -57.90 7.91
N ARG A 3 -1.41 -58.35 6.71
CA ARG A 3 -0.72 -57.51 5.71
C ARG A 3 -1.58 -56.38 5.13
N LYS A 4 -2.90 -56.60 4.96
CA LYS A 4 -3.83 -55.57 4.47
C LYS A 4 -4.04 -54.42 5.49
N LYS A 5 -3.96 -54.71 6.79
CA LYS A 5 -4.08 -53.70 7.86
C LYS A 5 -2.84 -52.79 7.93
N ILE A 6 -1.65 -53.37 7.71
CA ILE A 6 -0.38 -52.62 7.68
C ILE A 6 -0.31 -51.71 6.44
N ILE A 7 -0.71 -52.22 5.28
CA ILE A 7 -0.76 -51.43 4.03
C ILE A 7 -1.77 -50.28 4.16
N PHE A 8 -2.94 -50.54 4.75
CA PHE A 8 -3.94 -49.49 5.01
C PHE A 8 -3.43 -48.42 5.99
N GLY A 9 -2.72 -48.83 7.05
CA GLY A 9 -2.10 -47.90 8.00
C GLY A 9 -0.99 -47.05 7.40
N LEU A 10 -0.13 -47.64 6.55
CA LEU A 10 0.93 -46.91 5.84
C LEU A 10 0.34 -45.91 4.83
N PHE A 11 -0.76 -46.28 4.16
CA PHE A 11 -1.46 -45.40 3.23
C PHE A 11 -2.12 -44.22 3.95
N CYS A 12 -2.74 -44.44 5.12
CA CYS A 12 -3.24 -43.35 5.97
C CYS A 12 -2.12 -42.43 6.47
N ALA A 13 -0.97 -42.99 6.88
CA ALA A 13 0.18 -42.19 7.30
C ALA A 13 0.76 -41.34 6.14
N LEU A 14 0.83 -41.91 4.94
CA LEU A 14 1.26 -41.20 3.73
C LEU A 14 0.28 -40.06 3.35
N LEU A 15 -1.03 -40.29 3.47
CA LEU A 15 -2.04 -39.27 3.21
C LEU A 15 -1.96 -38.11 4.22
N ILE A 16 -1.70 -38.40 5.50
CA ILE A 16 -1.51 -37.37 6.53
C ILE A 16 -0.24 -36.56 6.24
N PHE A 17 0.85 -37.23 5.83
CA PHE A 17 2.11 -36.56 5.49
C PHE A 17 1.97 -35.68 4.23
N LEU A 18 1.25 -36.16 3.21
CA LEU A 18 0.98 -35.42 1.98
C LEU A 18 0.09 -34.20 2.25
N ALA A 19 -0.95 -34.33 3.09
CA ALA A 19 -1.79 -33.21 3.49
C ALA A 19 -1.00 -32.14 4.28
N GLY A 20 -0.10 -32.56 5.17
CA GLY A 20 0.78 -31.65 5.90
C GLY A 20 1.75 -30.90 4.99
N PHE A 21 2.28 -31.56 3.94
CA PHE A 21 3.16 -30.93 2.97
C PHE A 21 2.46 -29.89 2.08
N ILE A 22 1.19 -30.13 1.71
CA ILE A 22 0.36 -29.18 0.96
C ILE A 22 0.07 -27.91 1.80
N LEU A 23 -0.18 -28.08 3.09
CA LEU A 23 -0.33 -26.94 4.02
C LEU A 23 0.98 -26.16 4.22
N PHE A 24 2.14 -26.83 4.19
CA PHE A 24 3.45 -26.20 4.32
C PHE A 24 3.87 -25.40 3.08
N LEU A 25 3.47 -25.84 1.87
CA LEU A 25 3.75 -25.14 0.62
C LEU A 25 2.77 -23.99 0.32
N SER A 26 1.72 -23.80 1.12
CA SER A 26 0.84 -22.65 0.92
C SER A 26 1.63 -21.35 1.11
N PRO A 27 1.72 -20.48 0.10
CA PRO A 27 2.31 -19.16 0.29
C PRO A 27 1.44 -18.47 1.34
N LYS A 28 2.03 -18.11 2.49
CA LYS A 28 1.36 -17.30 3.50
C LYS A 28 0.77 -16.11 2.75
N THR A 29 -0.55 -16.04 2.72
CA THR A 29 -1.26 -14.94 2.06
C THR A 29 -0.68 -13.66 2.65
N LEU A 30 -0.01 -12.89 1.80
CA LEU A 30 0.35 -11.53 2.17
C LEU A 30 -0.94 -10.89 2.65
N HIS A 31 -0.92 -10.39 3.88
CA HIS A 31 -2.00 -9.55 4.39
C HIS A 31 -2.41 -8.60 3.27
N PRO A 32 -3.71 -8.48 2.94
CA PRO A 32 -4.12 -7.44 2.01
C PRO A 32 -3.63 -6.14 2.64
N THR A 33 -2.57 -5.57 2.07
CA THR A 33 -2.23 -4.18 2.30
C THR A 33 -3.51 -3.48 1.89
N LYS A 34 -4.25 -2.97 2.87
CA LYS A 34 -5.41 -2.12 2.65
C LYS A 34 -4.87 -0.98 1.79
N SER A 35 -5.00 -1.12 0.47
CA SER A 35 -4.83 -0.01 -0.42
C SER A 35 -5.85 1.00 0.07
N ILE A 36 -5.34 2.09 0.61
CA ILE A 36 -6.17 3.24 0.95
C ILE A 36 -6.76 3.64 -0.40
N THR A 37 -7.98 3.23 -0.66
CA THR A 37 -8.70 3.57 -1.88
C THR A 37 -8.71 5.09 -1.96
N GLU A 38 -7.94 5.65 -2.90
CA GLU A 38 -7.72 7.09 -3.14
C GLU A 38 -9.03 7.90 -2.97
N LYS A 39 -10.12 7.31 -3.47
CA LYS A 39 -11.49 7.85 -3.43
C LYS A 39 -12.04 8.08 -2.02
N LYS A 40 -11.66 7.27 -1.03
CA LYS A 40 -12.08 7.43 0.37
C LYS A 40 -11.36 8.60 1.05
N ARG A 41 -10.10 8.85 0.69
CA ARG A 41 -9.32 9.97 1.25
C ARG A 41 -9.86 11.31 0.77
N ILE A 42 -10.16 11.44 -0.52
CA ILE A 42 -10.71 12.68 -1.10
C ILE A 42 -12.09 13.00 -0.50
N GLY A 43 -12.96 12.00 -0.38
CA GLY A 43 -14.30 12.18 0.19
C GLY A 43 -14.35 12.51 1.69
N GLU A 44 -13.27 12.29 2.44
CA GLU A 44 -13.16 12.69 3.86
C GLU A 44 -12.60 14.11 4.01
N ILE A 45 -11.73 14.54 3.08
CA ILE A 45 -11.16 15.89 3.04
C ILE A 45 -12.22 16.91 2.60
N GLU A 46 -13.08 16.55 1.64
CA GLU A 46 -14.15 17.40 1.12
C GLU A 46 -15.19 17.80 2.18
N THR A 47 -15.40 16.95 3.21
CA THR A 47 -16.39 17.20 4.28
C THR A 47 -15.91 18.17 5.37
N THR A 48 -14.62 18.52 5.39
CA THR A 48 -14.04 19.34 6.49
C THR A 48 -13.55 20.71 6.04
N LEU A 49 -13.24 20.92 4.75
CA LEU A 49 -12.89 22.21 4.17
C LEU A 49 -13.40 22.30 2.72
N PRO A 50 -14.08 23.40 2.31
CA PRO A 50 -14.41 23.59 0.91
C PRO A 50 -13.11 23.68 0.09
N LEU A 51 -12.92 22.76 -0.86
CA LEU A 51 -11.82 22.84 -1.80
C LEU A 51 -12.06 24.04 -2.72
N PRO A 52 -11.11 24.97 -2.85
CA PRO A 52 -11.24 26.06 -3.80
C PRO A 52 -11.30 25.50 -5.23
N GLU A 53 -11.90 26.27 -6.14
CA GLU A 53 -11.86 25.94 -7.56
C GLU A 53 -10.42 25.74 -8.05
N ALA A 54 -10.24 24.86 -9.01
CA ALA A 54 -8.94 24.63 -9.61
C ALA A 54 -8.41 25.94 -10.21
N TRP A 55 -7.23 26.37 -9.76
CA TRP A 55 -6.56 27.54 -10.33
C TRP A 55 -6.16 27.25 -11.78
N ILE A 56 -6.51 28.14 -12.71
CA ILE A 56 -6.14 28.04 -14.12
C ILE A 56 -5.30 29.27 -14.50
N GLY A 57 -4.26 29.07 -15.31
CA GLY A 57 -3.52 30.16 -15.96
C GLY A 57 -2.22 30.60 -15.31
N ASP A 58 -1.69 29.87 -14.31
CA ASP A 58 -0.33 30.13 -13.80
C ASP A 58 0.78 29.61 -14.73
N LEU A 59 0.48 28.62 -15.58
CA LEU A 59 1.45 27.93 -16.42
C LEU A 59 2.22 28.89 -17.35
N ASP A 60 1.55 29.79 -18.05
CA ASP A 60 2.20 30.72 -18.98
C ASP A 60 3.24 31.60 -18.26
N GLY A 61 2.87 32.09 -17.08
CA GLY A 61 3.78 32.85 -16.22
C GLY A 61 4.91 32.01 -15.61
N MET A 62 4.71 30.70 -15.39
CA MET A 62 5.77 29.78 -14.97
C MET A 62 6.77 29.53 -16.10
N LEU A 63 6.29 29.39 -17.33
CA LEU A 63 7.12 29.20 -18.52
C LEU A 63 8.01 30.41 -18.80
N GLU A 64 7.44 31.62 -18.74
CA GLU A 64 8.18 32.87 -18.95
C GLU A 64 9.33 33.03 -17.94
N ARG A 65 9.07 32.75 -16.66
CA ARG A 65 10.06 32.88 -15.57
C ARG A 65 10.98 31.68 -15.42
N ARG A 66 10.67 30.56 -16.09
CA ARG A 66 11.31 29.24 -15.90
C ARG A 66 11.34 28.79 -14.44
N MET A 67 10.27 29.08 -13.70
CA MET A 67 10.12 28.75 -12.29
C MET A 67 8.75 28.13 -12.05
N VAL A 68 8.74 26.95 -11.41
CA VAL A 68 7.51 26.26 -11.01
C VAL A 68 7.20 26.60 -9.56
N ARG A 69 5.94 26.93 -9.27
CA ARG A 69 5.44 27.12 -7.90
C ARG A 69 4.58 25.91 -7.54
N VAL A 70 4.87 25.28 -6.41
CA VAL A 70 4.12 24.13 -5.92
C VAL A 70 3.59 24.46 -4.53
N LEU A 71 2.27 24.35 -4.32
CA LEU A 71 1.68 24.44 -3.00
C LEU A 71 1.90 23.11 -2.28
N VAL A 72 2.79 23.11 -1.27
CA VAL A 72 3.10 21.92 -0.47
C VAL A 72 2.62 22.16 0.96
N PRO A 73 1.85 21.24 1.58
CA PRO A 73 1.54 21.32 2.99
C PRO A 73 2.80 21.09 3.83
N TYR A 74 2.97 21.85 4.91
CA TYR A 74 4.10 21.65 5.82
C TYR A 74 4.10 20.22 6.39
N ASN A 75 5.22 19.51 6.23
CA ASN A 75 5.39 18.15 6.72
C ASN A 75 6.85 17.92 7.07
N LYS A 76 7.13 17.55 8.32
CA LYS A 76 8.49 17.29 8.84
C LYS A 76 9.30 16.28 8.02
N MET A 77 8.65 15.43 7.23
CA MET A 77 9.30 14.44 6.38
C MET A 77 9.51 14.89 4.93
N LEU A 78 8.60 15.69 4.38
CA LEU A 78 8.56 16.00 2.93
C LEU A 78 8.96 17.44 2.60
N TYR A 79 8.52 18.41 3.40
CA TYR A 79 8.90 19.83 3.26
C TYR A 79 8.89 20.51 4.61
N PHE A 80 10.06 20.97 5.05
CA PHE A 80 10.26 21.55 6.37
C PHE A 80 11.32 22.65 6.37
N HIS A 81 11.31 23.46 7.44
CA HIS A 81 12.30 24.49 7.67
C HIS A 81 13.33 24.00 8.68
N ASP A 82 14.61 24.03 8.32
CA ASP A 82 15.74 23.75 9.22
C ASP A 82 16.64 25.00 9.29
N LYS A 83 16.76 25.58 10.49
CA LYS A 83 17.52 26.81 10.75
C LYS A 83 17.23 27.94 9.74
N GLY A 84 15.95 28.11 9.39
CA GLY A 84 15.50 29.14 8.45
C GLY A 84 15.74 28.83 6.97
N ARG A 85 16.13 27.59 6.64
CA ARG A 85 16.28 27.12 5.27
C ARG A 85 15.24 26.05 4.96
N GLU A 86 14.64 26.12 3.79
CA GLU A 86 13.77 25.07 3.27
C GLU A 86 14.55 23.79 2.97
N ARG A 87 14.00 22.65 3.39
CA ARG A 87 14.53 21.30 3.22
C ARG A 87 13.37 20.37 2.89
N GLY A 88 13.68 19.21 2.32
CA GLY A 88 12.67 18.29 1.83
C GLY A 88 13.15 17.55 0.58
N ILE A 89 12.22 16.81 -0.03
CA ILE A 89 12.43 16.07 -1.28
C ILE A 89 11.91 16.89 -2.46
#